data_AF-A0A9E7AIG0-F1
#
_entry.id   AF-A0A9E7AIG0-F1
#
_cell.length_a   1.000
_cell.length_b   1.000
_cell.length_c   1.000
_cell.angle_alpha   90.00
_cell.angle_beta   90.00
_cell.angle_gamma   90.00
#
_symmetry.space_group_name_H-M   'P 1'
#
loop_
_entity.id
_entity.type
_entity.pdbx_description
1 polymer ?
#
loop_
_entity_poly.entity_id
_entity_poly.type
_entity_poly.pdbx_seq_one_letter_code
_entity_poly.pdbx_strand_id
1 'polypeptide(L)'
;MIAVIARSFCAPLFLLALAVAQPGLAQPAPSPPATTDVTIRLDDRQFRAGGFELGRVEPETGPSEILLPAQVVVPPTQLRIIAAPAAGLIESLFVAPDERVRAGQAVARLRSTELVEAQRLFLEAATAQELAQEKLRRDEQLFRERVIAERRLIVTRAEATGAAAALDERTQLLNLFGLSEPEVTELRRTRRIQQGLTVTSPVSGIVLGRAADDHW
;
A
#
# COMPACT_ATOMS: atom_id res chain seq x y z
N MET A 1 15.49 -9.73 -3.00
CA MET A 1 15.34 -11.12 -3.53
C MET A 1 13.88 -11.58 -3.51
N ILE A 2 13.33 -12.05 -4.64
CA ILE A 2 11.90 -12.46 -4.79
C ILE A 2 11.81 -13.90 -5.28
N ALA A 3 10.88 -14.70 -4.73
CA ALA A 3 10.59 -16.07 -5.17
C ALA A 3 9.14 -16.19 -5.71
N VAL A 4 8.96 -15.90 -6.99
CA VAL A 4 7.73 -16.23 -7.72
C VAL A 4 7.80 -17.69 -8.20
N ILE A 5 6.81 -18.50 -7.85
CA ILE A 5 6.58 -19.80 -8.48
C ILE A 5 5.20 -19.80 -9.12
N ALA A 6 5.17 -19.64 -10.44
CA ALA A 6 4.00 -19.83 -11.27
C ALA A 6 4.23 -21.00 -12.23
N ARG A 7 3.44 -22.07 -12.11
CA ARG A 7 3.28 -23.14 -13.12
C ARG A 7 2.15 -24.09 -12.72
N SER A 8 1.42 -24.76 -13.62
CA SER A 8 0.97 -24.43 -14.98
C SER A 8 0.07 -25.58 -15.48
N PHE A 9 -1.18 -25.29 -15.90
CA PHE A 9 -2.11 -26.24 -16.53
C PHE A 9 -2.53 -27.45 -15.64
N CYS A 10 -3.68 -28.09 -15.81
CA CYS A 10 -4.50 -28.23 -17.01
C CYS A 10 -6.02 -28.10 -16.75
N ALA A 11 -6.78 -27.85 -17.82
CA ALA A 11 -8.25 -27.87 -17.89
C ALA A 11 -8.72 -29.19 -18.56
N PRO A 12 -10.03 -29.47 -18.80
CA PRO A 12 -11.26 -28.72 -18.52
C PRO A 12 -12.22 -29.59 -17.63
N LEU A 13 -13.56 -29.69 -17.71
CA LEU A 13 -14.65 -29.20 -18.58
C LEU A 13 -16.02 -29.29 -17.84
N PHE A 14 -17.07 -28.72 -18.43
CA PHE A 14 -18.50 -28.72 -18.00
C PHE A 14 -18.81 -27.93 -16.69
N LEU A 15 -19.57 -26.84 -16.71
CA LEU A 15 -21.01 -26.65 -17.03
C LEU A 15 -21.99 -27.15 -15.96
N LEU A 16 -22.52 -26.16 -15.22
CA LEU A 16 -23.95 -25.93 -15.00
C LEU A 16 -24.79 -26.98 -14.27
N ALA A 17 -25.09 -26.69 -12.99
CA ALA A 17 -26.45 -26.77 -12.44
C ALA A 17 -26.58 -25.93 -11.17
N LEU A 18 -27.74 -25.28 -10.98
CA LEU A 18 -28.21 -24.86 -9.65
C LEU A 18 -28.95 -26.04 -9.03
N ALA A 19 -28.61 -26.43 -7.80
CA ALA A 19 -29.38 -27.39 -7.01
C ALA A 19 -29.29 -27.03 -5.53
N VAL A 20 -30.40 -27.17 -4.81
CA VAL A 20 -30.54 -26.89 -3.37
C VAL A 20 -30.69 -28.23 -2.61
N ALA A 21 -30.33 -28.21 -1.32
CA ALA A 21 -30.25 -29.33 -0.38
C ALA A 21 -28.97 -30.19 -0.55
N GLN A 22 -28.42 -30.81 0.50
CA GLN A 22 -28.94 -31.06 1.85
C GLN A 22 -27.94 -30.62 2.95
N PRO A 23 -28.36 -30.43 4.22
CA PRO A 23 -27.43 -30.38 5.34
C PRO A 23 -26.76 -31.76 5.49
N GLY A 24 -25.49 -31.86 5.09
CA GLY A 24 -24.73 -33.11 5.18
C GLY A 24 -24.53 -33.55 6.63
N LEU A 25 -24.81 -34.82 6.92
CA LEU A 25 -24.43 -35.45 8.18
C LEU A 25 -22.90 -35.39 8.33
N ALA A 26 -22.42 -34.84 9.44
CA ALA A 26 -21.00 -34.90 9.77
C ALA A 26 -20.58 -36.36 9.95
N GLN A 27 -19.73 -36.87 9.07
CA GLN A 27 -19.14 -38.19 9.24
C GLN A 27 -18.21 -38.14 10.48
N PRO A 28 -18.40 -39.03 11.47
CA PRO A 28 -17.44 -39.15 12.56
C PRO A 28 -16.10 -39.62 11.98
N ALA A 29 -15.00 -38.99 12.42
CA ALA A 29 -13.66 -39.44 12.08
C ALA A 29 -13.46 -40.90 12.54
N PRO A 30 -12.68 -41.73 11.81
CA PRO A 30 -12.45 -43.12 12.18
C PRO A 30 -11.77 -43.18 13.55
N SER A 31 -12.48 -43.73 14.53
CA SER A 31 -11.93 -44.01 15.86
C SER A 31 -10.76 -44.98 15.77
N PRO A 32 -9.69 -44.82 16.57
CA PRO A 32 -8.59 -45.78 16.62
C PRO A 32 -9.11 -47.18 16.98
N PRO A 33 -8.45 -48.26 16.51
CA PRO A 33 -8.89 -49.62 16.80
C PRO A 33 -8.85 -49.90 18.30
N ALA A 34 -9.88 -50.57 18.81
CA ALA A 34 -9.96 -50.91 20.22
C ALA A 34 -8.79 -51.80 20.64
N THR A 35 -8.05 -51.38 21.67
CA THR A 35 -6.98 -52.18 22.28
C THR A 35 -7.58 -53.48 22.82
N THR A 36 -7.10 -54.62 22.32
CA THR A 36 -7.49 -55.93 22.83
C THR A 36 -6.61 -56.25 24.03
N ASP A 37 -7.20 -56.28 25.24
CA ASP A 37 -6.44 -56.56 26.48
C ASP A 37 -5.95 -58.01 26.55
N VAL A 38 -4.72 -58.23 26.08
CA VAL A 38 -4.03 -59.53 26.17
C VAL A 38 -3.54 -59.75 27.60
N THR A 39 -4.44 -60.23 28.46
CA THR A 39 -4.12 -60.56 29.86
C THR A 39 -3.30 -61.86 29.95
N ILE A 40 -2.00 -61.73 30.20
CA ILE A 40 -1.10 -62.88 30.42
C ILE A 40 -1.13 -63.27 31.91
N ARG A 41 -1.31 -64.57 32.20
CA ARG A 41 -1.34 -65.10 33.58
C ARG A 41 0.00 -65.77 33.91
N LEU A 42 0.68 -65.28 34.94
CA LEU A 42 1.94 -65.83 35.45
C LEU A 42 1.73 -66.39 36.87
N ASP A 43 2.55 -67.36 37.28
CA ASP A 43 2.66 -67.81 38.68
C ASP A 43 3.81 -67.09 39.44
N ASP A 44 3.83 -67.19 40.77
CA ASP A 44 4.82 -66.51 41.61
C ASP A 44 6.28 -66.97 41.39
N ARG A 45 6.51 -68.12 40.77
CA ARG A 45 7.86 -68.59 40.41
C ARG A 45 8.27 -68.02 39.06
N GLN A 46 7.37 -68.01 38.08
CA GLN A 46 7.56 -67.36 36.79
C GLN A 46 7.79 -65.85 36.95
N PHE A 47 7.02 -65.20 37.82
CA PHE A 47 7.16 -63.77 38.13
C PHE A 47 8.54 -63.45 38.73
N ARG A 48 8.98 -64.22 39.73
CA ARG A 48 10.29 -64.03 40.37
C ARG A 48 11.47 -64.45 39.48
N ALA A 49 11.32 -65.49 38.65
CA ALA A 49 12.33 -65.90 37.69
C ALA A 49 12.48 -64.92 36.51
N GLY A 50 11.40 -64.19 36.17
CA GLY A 50 11.42 -63.11 35.18
C GLY A 50 12.01 -61.78 35.68
N GLY A 51 12.28 -61.65 36.99
CA GLY A 51 12.88 -60.44 37.56
C GLY A 51 12.00 -59.20 37.53
N PHE A 52 10.67 -59.36 37.49
CA PHE A 52 9.74 -58.23 37.41
C PHE A 52 9.62 -57.48 38.74
N GLU A 53 9.85 -56.16 38.71
CA GLU A 53 9.60 -55.26 39.84
C GLU A 53 8.31 -54.45 39.60
N LEU A 54 7.49 -54.29 40.65
CA LEU A 54 6.23 -53.55 40.57
C LEU A 54 6.41 -52.12 41.07
N GLY A 55 6.59 -51.18 40.15
CA GLY A 55 6.48 -49.76 40.44
C GLY A 55 5.03 -49.36 40.75
N ARG A 56 4.82 -48.53 41.77
CA ARG A 56 3.54 -47.85 41.97
C ARG A 56 3.39 -46.78 40.88
N VAL A 57 2.25 -46.74 40.20
CA VAL A 57 1.93 -45.62 39.30
C VAL A 57 1.69 -44.38 40.15
N GLU A 58 2.59 -43.41 40.04
CA GLU A 58 2.44 -42.08 40.65
C GLU A 58 2.20 -41.05 39.53
N PRO A 59 1.31 -40.06 39.73
CA PRO A 59 0.98 -39.08 38.69
C PRO A 59 2.15 -38.13 38.48
N GLU A 60 2.84 -38.24 37.34
CA GLU A 60 3.94 -37.36 36.95
C GLU A 60 3.44 -35.92 36.84
N THR A 61 3.66 -35.15 37.91
CA THR A 61 3.29 -33.73 38.00
C THR A 61 4.49 -32.86 37.59
N GLY A 62 5.15 -33.25 36.50
CA GLY A 62 6.25 -32.50 35.90
C GLY A 62 5.73 -31.34 35.03
N PRO A 63 6.46 -30.22 34.93
CA PRO A 63 6.16 -29.20 33.94
C PRO A 63 6.43 -29.76 32.53
N SER A 64 5.37 -29.97 31.75
CA SER A 64 5.50 -30.41 30.35
C SER A 64 5.95 -29.26 29.47
N GLU A 65 7.26 -29.14 29.25
CA GLU A 65 7.86 -28.10 28.40
C GLU A 65 7.67 -28.43 26.91
N ILE A 66 6.55 -27.96 26.35
CA ILE A 66 6.30 -28.02 24.92
C ILE A 66 7.08 -26.90 24.22
N LEU A 67 8.03 -27.26 23.36
CA LEU A 67 8.77 -26.32 22.51
C LEU A 67 7.96 -25.99 21.24
N LEU A 68 7.40 -24.78 21.17
CA LEU A 68 6.74 -24.26 19.99
C LEU A 68 7.67 -23.32 19.20
N PRO A 69 7.79 -23.45 17.87
CA PRO A 69 8.46 -22.46 17.04
C PRO A 69 7.63 -21.17 16.98
N ALA A 70 8.30 -20.02 17.09
CA ALA A 70 7.69 -18.70 17.01
C ALA A 70 8.49 -17.79 16.07
N GLN A 71 7.81 -16.83 15.44
CA GLN A 71 8.43 -15.84 14.54
C GLN A 71 8.11 -14.42 15.03
N VAL A 72 9.13 -13.57 15.11
CA VAL A 72 8.95 -12.13 15.33
C VAL A 72 8.57 -11.47 14.01
N VAL A 73 7.44 -10.76 13.99
CA VAL A 73 6.94 -10.00 12.83
C VAL A 73 6.55 -8.58 13.26
N VAL A 74 6.80 -7.59 12.40
CA VAL A 74 6.40 -6.20 12.64
C VAL A 74 4.89 -6.08 12.39
N PRO A 75 4.09 -5.53 13.34
CA PRO A 75 2.66 -5.32 13.12
C PRO A 75 2.38 -4.43 11.90
N PRO A 76 1.38 -4.75 11.06
CA PRO A 76 1.07 -3.96 9.86
C PRO A 76 0.60 -2.53 10.19
N THR A 77 0.16 -2.28 11.42
CA THR A 77 -0.16 -0.93 11.94
C THR A 77 1.06 -0.05 12.20
N GLN A 78 2.25 -0.65 12.34
CA GLN A 78 3.54 0.05 12.53
C GLN A 78 4.36 0.11 11.24
N LEU A 79 4.04 -0.70 10.23
CA LEU A 79 4.70 -0.70 8.93
C LEU A 79 4.18 0.47 8.07
N ARG A 80 5.11 1.25 7.50
CA ARG A 80 4.80 2.34 6.56
C ARG A 80 5.56 2.14 5.26
N ILE A 81 4.83 1.89 4.17
CA ILE A 81 5.39 1.92 2.83
C ILE A 81 5.49 3.38 2.38
N ILE A 82 6.63 3.76 1.81
CA ILE A 82 6.87 5.05 1.18
C ILE A 82 7.04 4.78 -0.32
N ALA A 83 6.21 5.40 -1.15
CA ALA A 83 6.26 5.27 -2.60
C ALA A 83 6.67 6.61 -3.24
N ALA A 84 7.26 6.55 -4.43
CA ALA A 84 7.37 7.73 -5.28
C ALA A 84 5.98 8.08 -5.83
N PRO A 85 5.52 9.35 -5.77
CA PRO A 85 4.20 9.73 -6.27
C PRO A 85 4.16 9.97 -7.79
N ALA A 86 5.32 9.98 -8.46
CA ALA A 86 5.47 10.09 -9.91
C ALA A 86 6.50 9.05 -10.40
N ALA A 87 6.37 8.58 -11.64
CA ALA A 87 7.38 7.72 -12.25
C ALA A 87 8.65 8.54 -12.59
N GLY A 88 9.84 8.00 -12.33
CA GLY A 88 11.09 8.71 -12.55
C GLY A 88 12.36 7.91 -12.25
N LEU A 89 13.51 8.49 -12.60
CA LEU A 89 14.84 7.95 -12.33
C LEU A 89 15.29 8.36 -10.92
N ILE A 90 15.80 7.42 -10.11
CA ILE A 90 16.41 7.75 -8.82
C ILE A 90 17.76 8.44 -9.05
N GLU A 91 17.92 9.66 -8.56
CA GLU A 91 19.14 10.47 -8.67
C GLU A 91 20.06 10.27 -7.44
N SER A 92 19.47 10.07 -6.26
CA SER A 92 20.20 9.71 -5.03
C SER A 92 19.29 9.06 -4.00
N LEU A 93 19.85 8.15 -3.19
CA LEU A 93 19.23 7.56 -2.01
C LEU A 93 20.02 8.05 -0.79
N PHE A 94 19.33 8.60 0.21
CA PHE A 94 19.96 9.26 1.36
C PHE A 94 20.00 8.41 2.63
N VAL A 95 19.33 7.26 2.64
CA VAL A 95 19.18 6.39 3.82
C VAL A 95 19.52 4.94 3.49
N ALA A 96 20.16 4.26 4.44
CA ALA A 96 20.47 2.84 4.37
C ALA A 96 19.37 1.98 5.01
N PRO A 97 19.31 0.66 4.72
CA PRO A 97 18.60 -0.30 5.57
C PRO A 97 19.10 -0.25 7.02
N ASP A 98 18.23 -0.58 7.97
CA ASP A 98 18.43 -0.50 9.43
C ASP A 98 18.75 0.90 10.00
N GLU A 99 18.79 1.94 9.15
CA GLU A 99 18.98 3.32 9.59
C GLU A 99 17.73 3.89 10.28
N ARG A 100 17.94 4.73 11.29
CA ARG A 100 16.87 5.46 12.01
C ARG A 100 16.54 6.78 11.30
N VAL A 101 15.33 6.86 10.76
CA VAL A 101 14.81 8.06 10.09
C VAL A 101 13.84 8.84 10.98
N ARG A 102 13.79 10.16 10.76
CA ARG A 102 12.80 11.07 11.38
C ARG A 102 11.68 11.42 10.40
N ALA A 103 10.50 11.76 10.93
CA ALA A 103 9.47 12.41 10.12
C ALA A 103 10.03 13.70 9.48
N GLY A 104 9.76 13.90 8.18
CA GLY A 104 10.30 14.99 7.36
C GLY A 104 11.73 14.76 6.83
N GLN A 105 12.44 13.70 7.23
CA GLN A 105 13.77 13.38 6.70
C GLN A 105 13.69 12.95 5.23
N ALA A 106 14.58 13.49 4.38
CA ALA A 106 14.73 13.07 2.99
C ALA A 106 15.22 11.62 2.91
N VAL A 107 14.50 10.79 2.15
CA VAL A 107 14.77 9.37 1.92
C VAL A 107 15.46 9.17 0.57
N ALA A 108 14.93 9.82 -0.49
CA ALA A 108 15.47 9.74 -1.84
C ALA A 108 15.22 11.04 -2.62
N ARG A 109 16.02 11.28 -3.66
CA ARG A 109 15.72 12.25 -4.72
C ARG A 109 15.55 11.50 -6.04
N LEU A 110 14.51 11.84 -6.78
CA LEU A 110 14.19 11.29 -8.09
C LEU A 110 13.92 12.39 -9.10
N ARG A 111 14.17 12.11 -10.38
CA ARG A 111 13.92 13.01 -11.51
C ARG A 111 12.80 12.43 -12.37
N SER A 112 11.70 13.16 -12.51
CA SER A 112 10.48 12.69 -13.18
C SER A 112 10.12 13.59 -14.36
N THR A 113 9.94 12.99 -15.54
CA THR A 113 9.44 13.67 -16.74
C THR A 113 7.94 13.95 -16.66
N GLU A 114 7.19 13.06 -16.02
CA GLU A 114 5.75 13.20 -15.72
C GLU A 114 5.49 14.45 -14.86
N LEU A 115 6.26 14.64 -13.78
CA LEU A 115 6.18 15.83 -12.92
C LEU A 115 6.56 17.12 -13.66
N VAL A 116 7.53 17.07 -14.59
CA VAL A 116 7.90 18.22 -15.42
C VAL A 116 6.76 18.64 -16.34
N GLU A 117 6.07 17.68 -16.96
CA GLU A 117 4.92 17.93 -17.83
C GLU A 117 3.70 18.42 -17.04
N ALA A 118 3.45 17.87 -15.84
CA ALA A 118 2.40 18.35 -14.95
C ALA A 118 2.60 19.83 -14.56
N GLN A 119 3.84 20.23 -14.22
CA GLN A 119 4.18 21.63 -13.94
C GLN A 119 4.03 22.53 -15.17
N ARG A 120 4.39 22.04 -16.37
CA ARG A 120 4.19 22.76 -17.63
C ARG A 120 2.70 23.05 -17.87
N LEU A 121 1.85 22.03 -17.71
CA LEU A 121 0.39 22.13 -17.87
C LEU A 121 -0.27 23.02 -16.82
N PHE A 122 0.24 23.04 -15.58
CA PHE A 122 -0.21 23.99 -14.55
C PHE A 122 0.12 25.45 -14.92
N LEU A 123 1.34 25.74 -15.40
CA LEU A 123 1.73 27.08 -15.83
C LEU A 123 0.95 27.56 -17.07
N GLU A 124 0.62 26.64 -17.97
CA GLU A 124 -0.27 26.88 -19.12
C GLU A 124 -1.70 27.24 -18.66
N ALA A 125 -2.28 26.42 -17.76
CA ALA A 125 -3.60 26.68 -17.18
C ALA A 125 -3.65 28.01 -16.39
N ALA A 126 -2.60 28.34 -15.62
CA ALA A 126 -2.50 29.60 -14.89
C ALA A 126 -2.49 30.81 -15.84
N THR A 127 -1.79 30.70 -16.97
CA THR A 127 -1.73 31.76 -17.99
C THR A 127 -3.09 31.93 -18.70
N ALA A 128 -3.77 30.83 -19.00
CA ALA A 128 -5.13 30.86 -19.57
C ALA A 128 -6.16 31.46 -18.58
N GLN A 129 -6.04 31.13 -17.29
CA GLN A 129 -6.87 31.65 -16.21
C GLN A 129 -6.68 33.16 -16.00
N GLU A 130 -5.44 33.64 -16.01
CA GLU A 130 -5.10 35.07 -15.94
C GLU A 130 -5.71 35.85 -17.13
N LEU A 131 -5.56 35.34 -18.36
CA LEU A 131 -6.14 35.93 -19.57
C LEU A 131 -7.68 35.94 -19.54
N ALA A 132 -8.32 34.86 -19.10
CA ALA A 132 -9.77 34.78 -19.01
C ALA A 132 -10.33 35.74 -17.95
N GLN A 133 -9.65 35.92 -16.81
CA GLN A 133 -10.01 36.93 -15.83
C GLN A 133 -9.82 38.37 -16.34
N GLU A 134 -8.86 38.64 -17.24
CA GLU A 134 -8.73 39.95 -17.90
C GLU A 134 -9.80 40.21 -18.96
N LYS A 135 -10.23 39.18 -19.69
CA LYS A 135 -11.41 39.29 -20.58
C LYS A 135 -12.65 39.64 -19.75
N LEU A 136 -12.95 38.87 -18.71
CA LEU A 136 -14.13 39.08 -17.87
C LEU A 136 -14.12 40.48 -17.22
N ARG A 137 -13.00 40.92 -16.62
CA ARG A 137 -12.90 42.26 -16.01
C ARG A 137 -13.21 43.40 -16.99
N ARG A 138 -12.77 43.29 -18.24
CA ARG A 138 -13.06 44.27 -19.30
C ARG A 138 -14.51 44.22 -19.75
N ASP A 139 -15.04 43.02 -19.99
CA ASP A 139 -16.43 42.85 -20.44
C ASP A 139 -17.44 43.24 -19.35
N GLU A 140 -17.13 43.02 -18.07
CA GLU A 140 -17.94 43.55 -16.95
C GLU A 140 -17.94 45.07 -16.88
N GLN A 141 -16.83 45.74 -17.23
CA GLN A 141 -16.80 47.20 -17.35
C GLN A 141 -17.66 47.67 -18.54
N LEU A 142 -17.42 47.11 -19.72
CA LEU A 142 -18.16 47.46 -20.94
C LEU A 142 -19.67 47.17 -20.82
N PHE A 143 -20.07 46.17 -20.02
CA PHE A 143 -21.48 45.90 -19.73
C PHE A 143 -22.09 46.93 -18.77
N ARG A 144 -21.37 47.39 -17.74
CA ARG A 144 -21.80 48.52 -16.88
C ARG A 144 -21.98 49.80 -17.69
N GLU A 145 -21.11 50.02 -18.68
CA GLU A 145 -21.17 51.12 -19.64
C GLU A 145 -22.20 50.91 -20.77
N ARG A 146 -22.90 49.76 -20.79
CA ARG A 146 -23.89 49.33 -21.81
C ARG A 146 -23.36 49.24 -23.24
N VAL A 147 -22.05 49.06 -23.41
CA VAL A 147 -21.36 48.94 -24.71
C VAL A 147 -21.48 47.53 -25.30
N ILE A 148 -21.67 46.49 -24.47
CA ILE A 148 -21.83 45.10 -24.93
C ILE A 148 -23.17 44.49 -24.51
N ALA A 149 -23.66 43.52 -25.29
CA ALA A 149 -24.84 42.74 -24.97
C ALA A 149 -24.57 41.69 -23.87
N GLU A 150 -25.56 41.45 -23.01
CA GLU A 150 -25.51 40.52 -21.87
C GLU A 150 -25.00 39.12 -22.23
N ARG A 151 -25.40 38.58 -23.39
CA ARG A 151 -24.93 37.28 -23.89
C ARG A 151 -23.40 37.17 -23.92
N ARG A 152 -22.70 38.26 -24.26
CA ARG A 152 -21.23 38.29 -24.31
C ARG A 152 -20.60 38.25 -22.90
N LEU A 153 -21.24 38.90 -21.92
CA LEU A 153 -20.84 38.78 -20.51
C LEU A 153 -21.08 37.38 -19.96
N ILE A 154 -22.20 36.73 -20.31
CA ILE A 154 -22.49 35.35 -19.91
C ILE A 154 -21.42 34.39 -20.47
N VAL A 155 -21.04 34.54 -21.75
CA VAL A 155 -19.98 33.72 -22.38
C VAL A 155 -18.62 33.96 -21.74
N THR A 156 -18.18 35.21 -21.55
CA THR A 156 -16.86 35.48 -20.94
C THR A 156 -16.80 35.10 -19.46
N ARG A 157 -17.93 35.14 -18.74
CA ARG A 157 -18.01 34.59 -17.37
C ARG A 157 -17.91 33.06 -17.37
N ALA A 158 -18.52 32.38 -18.33
CA ALA A 158 -18.36 30.92 -18.49
C ALA A 158 -16.91 30.54 -18.86
N GLU A 159 -16.25 31.28 -19.77
CA GLU A 159 -14.82 31.12 -20.08
C GLU A 159 -13.95 31.26 -18.83
N ALA A 160 -14.17 32.31 -18.03
CA ALA A 160 -13.37 32.57 -16.81
C ALA A 160 -13.58 31.50 -15.72
N THR A 161 -14.81 31.03 -15.52
CA THR A 161 -15.09 29.92 -14.59
C THR A 161 -14.47 28.61 -15.07
N GLY A 162 -14.54 28.31 -16.37
CA GLY A 162 -13.92 27.11 -16.95
C GLY A 162 -12.39 27.13 -16.83
N ALA A 163 -11.75 28.27 -17.10
CA ALA A 163 -10.29 28.41 -16.94
C ALA A 163 -9.85 28.36 -15.47
N ALA A 164 -10.68 28.85 -14.53
CA ALA A 164 -10.43 28.70 -13.10
C ALA A 164 -10.52 27.23 -12.64
N ALA A 165 -11.53 26.48 -13.10
CA ALA A 165 -11.67 25.06 -12.80
C ALA A 165 -10.53 24.21 -13.41
N ALA A 166 -10.05 24.55 -14.61
CA ALA A 166 -8.88 23.91 -15.21
C ALA A 166 -7.59 24.19 -14.42
N LEU A 167 -7.41 25.40 -13.88
CA LEU A 167 -6.26 25.69 -13.00
C LEU A 167 -6.35 24.88 -11.68
N ASP A 168 -7.53 24.74 -11.10
CA ASP A 168 -7.76 23.95 -9.89
C ASP A 168 -7.46 22.45 -10.14
N GLU A 169 -7.93 21.87 -11.25
CA GLU A 169 -7.57 20.51 -11.70
C GLU A 169 -6.05 20.30 -11.72
N ARG A 170 -5.28 21.23 -12.32
CA ARG A 170 -3.82 21.10 -12.39
C ARG A 170 -3.12 21.36 -11.05
N THR A 171 -3.74 22.15 -10.17
CA THR A 171 -3.27 22.33 -8.78
C THR A 171 -3.41 21.02 -7.99
N GLN A 172 -4.58 20.39 -8.07
CA GLN A 172 -4.85 19.10 -7.42
C GLN A 172 -3.92 17.99 -7.94
N LEU A 173 -3.64 17.94 -9.25
CA LEU A 173 -2.67 16.99 -9.82
C LEU A 173 -1.23 17.20 -9.30
N LEU A 174 -0.76 18.44 -9.15
CA LEU A 174 0.56 18.71 -8.56
C LEU A 174 0.63 18.28 -7.07
N ASN A 175 -0.46 18.49 -6.32
CA ASN A 175 -0.55 18.03 -4.93
C ASN A 175 -0.55 16.49 -4.84
N LEU A 176 -1.14 15.77 -5.80
CA LEU A 176 -1.04 14.30 -5.90
C LEU A 176 0.38 13.84 -6.23
N PHE A 177 1.14 14.61 -7.02
CA PHE A 177 2.58 14.39 -7.23
C PHE A 177 3.46 14.78 -6.03
N GLY A 178 2.87 15.15 -4.90
CA GLY A 178 3.56 15.40 -3.64
C GLY A 178 4.20 16.78 -3.50
N LEU A 179 3.87 17.74 -4.37
CA LEU A 179 4.21 19.14 -4.15
C LEU A 179 3.30 19.71 -3.06
N SER A 180 3.85 20.59 -2.22
CA SER A 180 3.07 21.32 -1.22
C SER A 180 2.57 22.67 -1.75
N GLU A 181 1.47 23.18 -1.18
CA GLU A 181 0.90 24.51 -1.48
C GLU A 181 1.93 25.66 -1.61
N PRO A 182 2.93 25.83 -0.72
CA PRO A 182 3.96 26.86 -0.89
C PRO A 182 4.88 26.60 -2.10
N GLU A 183 5.14 25.35 -2.47
CA GLU A 183 5.94 25.01 -3.67
C GLU A 183 5.16 25.25 -4.96
N VAL A 184 3.85 24.94 -4.99
CA VAL A 184 2.95 25.28 -6.12
C VAL A 184 2.79 26.80 -6.25
N THR A 185 2.72 27.52 -5.12
CA THR A 185 2.70 29.00 -5.10
C THR A 185 4.01 29.57 -5.63
N GLU A 186 5.17 29.05 -5.22
CA GLU A 186 6.48 29.49 -5.69
C GLU A 186 6.71 29.12 -7.17
N LEU A 187 6.21 27.98 -7.64
CA LEU A 187 6.18 27.62 -9.06
C LEU A 187 5.36 28.64 -9.86
N ARG A 188 4.15 29.01 -9.42
CA ARG A 188 3.34 30.04 -10.10
C ARG A 188 4.06 31.39 -10.14
N ARG A 189 4.69 31.79 -9.02
CA ARG A 189 5.39 33.07 -8.86
C ARG A 189 6.67 33.17 -9.70
N THR A 190 7.48 32.12 -9.73
CA THR A 190 8.79 32.12 -10.43
C THR A 190 8.73 31.60 -11.85
N ARG A 191 7.70 30.83 -12.20
CA ARG A 191 7.55 30.10 -13.47
C ARG A 191 8.73 29.17 -13.79
N ARG A 192 9.44 28.69 -12.76
CA ARG A 192 10.60 27.78 -12.85
C ARG A 192 10.18 26.35 -12.59
N ILE A 193 10.12 25.54 -13.64
CA ILE A 193 9.84 24.09 -13.55
C ILE A 193 11.00 23.38 -12.85
N GLN A 194 10.70 22.60 -11.80
CA GLN A 194 11.68 21.80 -11.06
C GLN A 194 11.65 20.35 -11.54
N GLN A 195 12.82 19.81 -11.90
CA GLN A 195 12.93 18.44 -12.47
C GLN A 195 13.10 17.34 -11.42
N GLY A 196 13.47 17.70 -10.19
CA GLY A 196 13.75 16.77 -9.10
C GLY A 196 12.70 16.86 -7.99
N LEU A 197 12.21 15.72 -7.56
CA LEU A 197 11.35 15.54 -6.38
C LEU A 197 12.18 14.93 -5.25
N THR A 198 12.00 15.42 -4.02
CA THR A 198 12.60 14.81 -2.82
C THR A 198 11.52 14.09 -2.03
N VAL A 199 11.63 12.76 -1.93
CA VAL A 199 10.70 11.92 -1.16
C VAL A 199 11.14 11.94 0.31
N THR A 200 10.23 12.28 1.21
CA THR A 200 10.49 12.38 2.66
C THR A 200 9.74 11.30 3.45
N SER A 201 10.26 10.91 4.61
CA SER A 201 9.55 9.98 5.49
C SER A 201 8.38 10.69 6.21
N PRO A 202 7.14 10.18 6.14
CA PRO A 202 6.02 10.74 6.89
C PRO A 202 6.03 10.38 8.38
N VAL A 203 6.92 9.46 8.81
CA VAL A 203 7.01 8.95 10.18
C VAL A 203 8.46 8.84 10.63
N SER A 204 8.69 8.89 11.95
CA SER A 204 9.96 8.49 12.56
C SER A 204 9.99 6.97 12.76
N GLY A 205 11.10 6.30 12.44
CA GLY A 205 11.17 4.83 12.47
C GLY A 205 12.54 4.28 12.05
N ILE A 206 12.56 3.01 11.65
CA ILE A 206 13.73 2.31 11.11
C ILE A 206 13.42 1.84 9.67
N VAL A 207 14.39 1.96 8.77
CA VAL A 207 14.24 1.51 7.37
C VAL A 207 14.38 -0.02 7.30
N LEU A 208 13.25 -0.73 7.33
CA LEU A 208 13.20 -2.21 7.29
C LEU A 208 13.70 -2.82 5.96
N GLY A 209 13.78 -2.02 4.89
CA GLY A 209 14.21 -2.48 3.57
C GLY A 209 13.89 -1.47 2.47
N ARG A 210 14.46 -1.70 1.29
CA ARG A 210 14.27 -0.89 0.07
C ARG A 210 13.82 -1.81 -1.07
N ALA A 211 12.86 -1.36 -1.87
CA ALA A 211 12.43 -2.05 -3.09
C ALA A 211 12.97 -1.37 -4.37
N ALA A 212 14.03 -0.57 -4.21
CA ALA A 212 14.46 0.44 -5.19
C ALA A 212 15.44 -0.06 -6.27
N ASP A 213 16.15 -1.17 -6.02
CA ASP A 213 16.83 -2.02 -7.02
C ASP A 213 17.57 -3.13 -6.27
N ASP A 214 17.14 -4.37 -6.46
CA ASP A 214 17.58 -5.55 -5.67
C ASP A 214 17.94 -6.73 -6.60
N HIS A 215 18.52 -6.40 -7.76
CA HIS A 215 18.96 -7.32 -8.81
C HIS A 215 20.42 -7.06 -9.25
N TRP A 216 21.35 -7.58 -8.46
CA TRP A 216 22.75 -7.85 -8.80
C TRP A 216 23.17 -9.15 -8.10
#